data_AF-A0A5K1BZA4-F1
#
_entry.id   AF-A0A5K1BZA4-F1
#
_cell.length_a   1.000
_cell.length_b   1.000
_cell.length_c   1.000
_cell.angle_alpha   90.00
_cell.angle_beta   90.00
_cell.angle_gamma   90.00
#
_symmetry.space_group_name_H-M   'P 1'
#
loop_
_entity.id
_entity.type
_entity.pdbx_description
1 polymer ?
#
loop_
_entity_poly.entity_id
_entity_poly.type
_entity_poly.pdbx_seq_one_letter_code
_entity_poly.pdbx_strand_id
1 'polypeptide(L)'
;DKVEGAGSSEEDQGGSGGETELHEVDPRAEESELKQRLLRKYSGYLGSLKQELSKKKKKGKLPKEARQKLLNWWEVHYKWPYPS
;
A
#
# COMPACT_ATOMS: atom_id res chain seq x y z
N ASP A 1 -30.74 -55.05 -8.05
CA ASP A 1 -29.59 -55.41 -7.17
C ASP A 1 -28.77 -54.14 -6.96
N LYS A 2 -28.79 -53.36 -5.87
CA LYS A 2 -28.73 -53.60 -4.42
C LYS A 2 -27.51 -54.43 -4.00
N VAL A 3 -26.44 -53.75 -3.60
CA VAL A 3 -25.70 -54.14 -2.38
C VAL A 3 -25.20 -52.89 -1.66
N GLU A 4 -25.61 -52.80 -0.39
CA GLU A 4 -25.11 -51.89 0.64
C GLU A 4 -23.93 -52.58 1.35
N GLY A 5 -23.06 -51.83 2.03
CA GLY A 5 -22.05 -52.44 2.90
C GLY A 5 -21.16 -51.41 3.59
N ALA A 6 -21.60 -51.00 4.79
CA ALA A 6 -20.94 -50.05 5.68
C ALA A 6 -19.68 -50.60 6.38
N GLY A 7 -18.89 -49.67 6.93
CA GLY A 7 -17.87 -49.88 7.95
C GLY A 7 -16.65 -48.98 7.67
N SER A 8 -16.07 -48.22 8.58
CA SER A 8 -16.27 -47.94 10.00
C SER A 8 -15.51 -46.63 10.23
N SER A 9 -16.07 -45.66 10.95
CA SER A 9 -15.42 -44.37 11.25
C SER A 9 -15.44 -44.13 12.75
N GLU A 10 -14.42 -44.63 13.42
CA GLU A 10 -14.00 -44.36 14.81
C GLU A 10 -12.46 -44.38 14.71
N GLU A 11 -11.63 -43.53 15.34
CA GLU A 11 -11.76 -42.79 16.59
C GLU A 11 -10.53 -41.86 16.75
N ASP A 12 -10.81 -40.65 17.26
CA ASP A 12 -10.07 -39.81 18.20
C ASP A 12 -8.56 -40.08 18.50
N GLN A 13 -7.71 -39.06 18.31
CA GLN A 13 -6.83 -38.47 19.34
C GLN A 13 -5.63 -37.75 18.73
N GLY A 14 -5.47 -36.48 19.09
CA GLY A 14 -4.27 -35.72 18.78
C GLY A 14 -4.41 -34.24 19.09
N GLY A 15 -4.78 -33.91 20.33
CA GLY A 15 -4.64 -32.55 20.83
C GLY A 15 -3.18 -32.12 20.76
N SER A 16 -2.90 -31.08 19.99
CA SER A 16 -1.73 -30.23 20.22
C SER A 16 -2.13 -28.81 19.87
N GLY A 17 -2.69 -28.14 20.87
CA GLY A 17 -2.60 -26.68 20.94
C GLY A 17 -1.13 -26.31 20.96
N GLY A 18 -0.63 -25.92 19.81
CA GLY A 18 0.73 -25.43 19.61
C GLY A 18 0.64 -24.41 18.51
N GLU A 19 0.83 -23.16 18.89
CA GLU A 19 1.03 -22.00 18.03
C GLU A 19 0.06 -21.83 16.83
N THR A 20 -1.03 -21.08 17.05
CA THR A 20 -1.14 -19.91 16.19
C THR A 20 0.17 -19.16 16.38
N GLU A 21 1.13 -19.36 15.47
CA GLU A 21 2.11 -18.34 15.16
C GLU A 21 1.29 -17.10 14.83
N LEU A 22 0.92 -16.36 15.88
CA LEU A 22 1.08 -14.93 15.88
C LEU A 22 2.56 -14.74 15.57
N HIS A 23 2.91 -14.87 14.28
CA HIS A 23 3.98 -14.10 13.71
C HIS A 23 3.63 -12.69 14.19
N GLU A 24 4.32 -12.22 15.22
CA GLU A 24 4.40 -10.80 15.50
C GLU A 24 5.10 -10.22 14.27
N VAL A 25 4.31 -10.03 13.21
CA VAL A 25 4.80 -9.40 11.99
C VAL A 25 5.12 -8.00 12.43
N ASP A 26 6.42 -7.70 12.50
CA ASP A 26 6.90 -6.39 12.87
C ASP A 26 6.13 -5.37 12.02
N PRO A 27 5.34 -4.46 12.64
CA PRO A 27 4.55 -3.49 11.88
C PRO A 27 5.43 -2.64 10.95
N ARG A 28 6.74 -2.51 11.23
CA ARG A 28 7.70 -1.90 10.30
C ARG A 28 8.04 -2.77 9.10
N ALA A 29 8.03 -4.09 9.23
CA ALA A 29 8.21 -5.02 8.13
C ALA A 29 7.01 -4.97 7.18
N GLU A 30 5.79 -4.94 7.71
CA GLU A 30 4.57 -4.77 6.90
C GLU A 30 4.54 -3.41 6.18
N GLU A 31 4.92 -2.33 6.87
CA GLU A 31 5.01 -1.00 6.27
C GLU A 31 6.03 -0.98 5.11
N SER A 32 7.18 -1.62 5.32
CA SER A 32 8.24 -1.71 4.32
C SER A 32 7.80 -2.54 3.10
N GLU A 33 7.10 -3.65 3.31
CA GLU A 33 6.57 -4.48 2.24
C GLU A 33 5.45 -3.77 1.47
N LEU A 34 4.53 -3.11 2.18
CA LEU A 34 3.47 -2.30 1.58
C LEU A 34 4.06 -1.18 0.72
N LYS A 35 5.07 -0.47 1.24
CA LYS A 35 5.80 0.57 0.53
C LYS A 35 6.45 0.00 -0.74
N GLN A 36 7.12 -1.15 -0.67
CA GLN A 36 7.72 -1.78 -1.85
C GLN A 36 6.67 -2.19 -2.89
N ARG A 37 5.54 -2.75 -2.45
CA ARG A 37 4.43 -3.14 -3.35
C ARG A 37 3.85 -1.92 -4.07
N LEU A 38 3.62 -0.83 -3.35
CA LEU A 38 3.14 0.43 -3.92
C LEU A 38 4.15 1.03 -4.90
N LEU A 39 5.43 1.10 -4.52
CA LEU A 39 6.50 1.59 -5.39
C LEU A 39 6.59 0.76 -6.68
N ARG A 40 6.57 -0.57 -6.59
CA ARG A 40 6.57 -1.45 -7.78
C ARG A 40 5.38 -1.18 -8.68
N LYS A 41 4.16 -1.17 -8.13
CA LYS A 41 2.91 -0.95 -8.88
C LYS A 41 2.86 0.39 -9.60
N TYR A 42 3.38 1.46 -8.98
CA TYR A 42 3.22 2.82 -9.51
C TYR A 42 4.50 3.43 -10.08
N SER A 43 5.67 2.77 -10.00
CA SER A 43 6.96 3.30 -10.46
C SER A 43 6.92 3.88 -11.89
N GLY A 44 6.36 3.14 -12.85
CA GLY A 44 6.23 3.59 -14.24
C GLY A 44 5.30 4.79 -14.39
N TYR A 45 4.18 4.81 -13.67
CA TYR A 45 3.21 5.92 -13.69
C TYR A 45 3.78 7.19 -13.03
N LEU A 46 4.51 7.06 -11.92
CA LEU A 46 5.22 8.18 -11.30
C LEU A 46 6.26 8.77 -12.27
N GLY A 47 6.95 7.90 -13.02
CA GLY A 47 7.87 8.32 -14.08
C GLY A 47 7.18 9.11 -15.19
N SER A 48 6.05 8.61 -15.71
CA SER A 48 5.30 9.29 -16.78
C SER A 48 4.71 10.62 -16.30
N LEU A 49 4.15 10.67 -15.09
CA LEU A 49 3.68 11.90 -14.47
C LEU A 49 4.78 12.95 -14.32
N LYS A 50 5.97 12.55 -13.83
CA LYS A 50 7.11 13.46 -13.69
C LYS A 50 7.53 14.05 -15.03
N GLN A 51 7.52 13.24 -16.10
CA GLN A 51 7.81 13.71 -17.45
C GLN A 51 6.73 14.66 -17.96
N GLU A 52 5.44 14.35 -17.76
CA GLU A 52 4.34 15.21 -18.18
C GLU A 52 4.36 16.58 -17.46
N LEU A 53 4.54 16.58 -16.14
CA LEU A 53 4.64 17.80 -15.33
C LEU A 53 5.87 18.63 -15.71
N SER A 54 6.98 17.97 -16.09
CA SER A 54 8.19 18.65 -16.56
C SER A 54 7.99 19.28 -17.94
N LYS A 55 7.29 18.59 -18.85
CA LYS A 55 6.94 19.08 -20.20
C LYS A 55 5.93 20.23 -20.15
N LYS A 56 5.02 20.23 -19.16
CA LYS A 56 4.00 21.27 -18.96
C LYS A 56 4.51 22.56 -18.32
N LYS A 57 5.82 22.75 -18.16
CA LYS A 57 6.38 24.08 -17.88
C LYS A 57 6.17 25.00 -19.09
N LYS A 58 4.99 25.62 -19.16
CA LYS A 58 4.61 26.58 -20.20
C LYS A 58 5.57 27.79 -20.20
N LYS A 59 5.77 28.36 -21.40
CA LYS A 59 6.54 29.58 -21.64
C LYS A 59 5.95 30.75 -20.83
N GLY A 60 6.54 31.03 -19.68
CA GLY A 60 6.14 32.13 -18.79
C GLY A 60 6.30 31.73 -17.32
N LYS A 61 6.87 32.63 -16.51
CA LYS A 61 7.01 32.41 -15.07
C LYS A 61 5.61 32.35 -14.43
N LEU A 62 5.42 31.48 -13.43
CA LEU A 62 4.21 31.49 -12.60
C LEU A 62 4.08 32.88 -11.92
N PRO A 63 2.90 33.54 -11.95
CA PRO A 63 2.69 34.83 -11.30
C PRO A 63 3.15 34.82 -9.83
N LYS A 64 3.64 35.96 -9.34
CA LYS A 64 4.18 36.09 -7.97
C LYS A 64 3.12 35.71 -6.92
N GLU A 65 1.89 36.11 -7.17
CA GLU A 65 0.73 35.92 -6.31
C GLU A 65 0.38 34.44 -6.17
N ALA A 66 0.41 33.70 -7.29
CA ALA A 66 0.19 32.26 -7.29
C ALA A 66 1.31 31.51 -6.56
N ARG A 67 2.57 31.96 -6.72
CA ARG A 67 3.70 31.41 -5.95
C ARG A 67 3.52 31.63 -4.45
N GLN A 68 3.12 32.84 -4.03
CA GLN A 68 2.93 33.14 -2.61
C GLN A 68 1.81 32.30 -2.00
N LYS A 69 0.70 32.09 -2.72
CA LYS A 69 -0.39 31.20 -2.26
C LYS A 69 0.10 29.77 -2.04
N LEU A 70 0.91 29.23 -2.95
CA LEU A 70 1.48 27.89 -2.80
C LEU A 70 2.47 27.79 -1.64
N LEU A 71 3.30 28.80 -1.43
CA LEU A 71 4.23 28.86 -0.30
C LEU A 71 3.48 28.91 1.03
N ASN A 72 2.51 29.81 1.17
CA ASN A 72 1.68 29.90 2.38
C ASN A 72 0.95 28.58 2.64
N TRP A 73 0.42 27.95 1.60
CA TRP A 73 -0.22 26.64 1.74
C TRP A 73 0.76 25.59 2.25
N TRP A 74 1.98 25.55 1.70
CA TRP A 74 3.03 24.63 2.14
C TRP A 74 3.45 24.86 3.61
N GLU A 75 3.60 26.12 4.03
CA GLU A 75 3.94 26.46 5.42
C GLU A 75 2.89 25.93 6.41
N VAL A 76 1.60 26.01 6.05
CA VAL A 76 0.50 25.48 6.88
C VAL A 76 0.46 23.94 6.86
N HIS A 77 0.83 23.31 5.74
CA HIS A 77 0.65 21.86 5.52
C HIS A 77 1.97 21.07 5.51
N TYR A 78 3.04 21.59 6.13
CA TYR A 78 4.38 20.97 6.05
C TYR A 78 4.44 19.53 6.58
N LYS A 79 3.58 19.16 7.53
CA LYS A 79 3.47 17.80 8.06
C LYS A 79 2.77 16.83 7.11
N TRP A 80 1.87 17.34 6.26
CA TRP A 80 1.10 16.54 5.31
C TRP A 80 0.87 17.32 4.00
N PRO A 81 1.90 17.41 3.15
CA PRO A 81 1.91 18.30 1.99
C PRO A 81 1.18 17.70 0.77
N TYR A 82 0.08 16.99 1.01
CA TYR A 82 -0.77 16.44 -0.03
C TYR A 82 -2.14 17.13 0.05
N PRO A 83 -2.40 18.13 -0.80
CA PRO A 83 -3.69 18.79 -0.84
C PRO A 83 -4.75 17.76 -1.28
N SER A 84 -5.82 17.65 -0.51
CA SER A 84 -7.03 16.90 -0.85
C SER A 84 -7.87 17.63 -1.89
#